data_AF-A0A8H6VE87-F1
#
_entry.id   AF-A0A8H6VE87-F1
#
_cell.length_a   1.000
_cell.length_b   1.000
_cell.length_c   1.000
_cell.angle_alpha   90.00
_cell.angle_beta   90.00
_cell.angle_gamma   90.00
#
_symmetry.space_group_name_H-M   'P 1'
#
loop_
_entity.id
_entity.type
_entity.pdbx_description
1 polymer ?
#
loop_
_entity_poly.entity_id
_entity_poly.type
_entity_poly.pdbx_seq_one_letter_code
_entity_poly.pdbx_strand_id
1 'polypeptide(L)'
;MATGEITRLPEELLLAIFDQLEGPAPSEIKARLEPNLTLTSGTDLTYKSISRVCKRWRRIISPLLFRYSRLQLDVAPRPEWRDRGSFDASTSQDALDGAVGAVEVAEYAKIHPPTYNGRSLGEASLQWAQRFHHTLEDCLAFVATNNLSSSIQSFILLTDRMLPGFNDRYPHRLAATQDHRYRAAALLWQRLYSAIRPQTVKVLAPPPELAILTNCAIDLFGEWAFSDMDFHLLTISVDDPNALHPSLDSSELNYIPPQYPSIAPSSILKLQPWTHLSLNEGSFLKAYGTYEYFERGPPSLIYSIKPVINPKPSTQLRHGHPPGSIDLQSLKSFTYTAILPFATHLDFRTLIPHLDELDIKLAPDPSEQENLLGDKERVGHAELEDCWQEFFTAYRFITRPFRTFDMNGTLKLKKFVCRDVKICALQEELDEEFTPLCLPCWAEMEPGVFVRQMEVPDRYFEGDVE
;
A
#
# COMPACT_ATOMS: atom_id res chain seq x y z
N MET A 1 31.46 -38.85 -29.14
CA MET A 1 30.72 -38.39 -27.96
C MET A 1 29.76 -37.30 -28.41
N ALA A 2 28.45 -37.49 -28.26
CA ALA A 2 27.48 -36.47 -28.63
C ALA A 2 27.43 -35.42 -27.50
N THR A 3 28.02 -34.25 -27.72
CA THR A 3 27.82 -33.09 -26.86
C THR A 3 26.36 -32.66 -26.99
N GLY A 4 25.57 -32.91 -25.95
CA GLY A 4 24.16 -32.50 -25.89
C GLY A 4 24.05 -30.98 -25.85
N GLU A 5 23.92 -30.35 -27.02
CA GLU A 5 23.75 -28.91 -27.10
C GLU A 5 22.38 -28.52 -26.53
N ILE A 6 22.37 -27.76 -25.43
CA ILE A 6 21.17 -27.22 -24.78
C ILE A 6 20.27 -26.42 -25.75
N THR A 7 20.86 -25.90 -26.84
CA THR A 7 20.17 -25.23 -27.95
C THR A 7 19.19 -26.12 -28.72
N ARG A 8 19.30 -27.45 -28.61
CA ARG A 8 18.41 -28.43 -29.27
C ARG A 8 17.17 -28.78 -28.45
N LEU A 9 17.07 -28.33 -27.20
CA LEU A 9 15.87 -28.54 -26.39
C LEU A 9 14.66 -27.82 -27.01
N PRO A 10 13.44 -28.39 -26.90
CA PRO A 10 12.17 -27.69 -27.12
C PRO A 10 12.03 -26.44 -26.25
N GLU A 11 11.16 -25.51 -26.63
CA GLU A 11 11.02 -24.22 -25.92
C GLU A 11 10.32 -24.36 -24.58
N GLU A 12 9.45 -25.36 -24.48
CA GLU A 12 8.71 -25.75 -23.29
C GLU A 12 9.66 -26.26 -22.21
N LEU A 13 10.68 -27.05 -22.59
CA LEU A 13 11.72 -27.51 -21.67
C LEU A 13 12.68 -26.39 -21.27
N LEU A 14 13.03 -25.48 -22.19
CA LEU A 14 13.83 -24.30 -21.85
C LEU A 14 13.08 -23.36 -20.90
N LEU A 15 11.78 -23.14 -21.12
CA LEU A 15 10.92 -22.34 -20.24
C LEU A 15 10.82 -22.98 -18.86
N ALA A 16 10.57 -24.29 -18.79
CA ALA A 16 10.53 -25.01 -17.52
C ALA A 16 11.86 -24.94 -16.76
N ILE A 17 13.00 -25.08 -17.43
CA ILE A 17 14.33 -24.91 -16.82
C ILE A 17 14.52 -23.48 -16.29
N PHE A 18 14.07 -22.47 -17.04
CA PHE A 18 14.23 -21.07 -16.62
C PHE A 18 13.32 -20.69 -15.46
N ASP A 19 12.07 -21.17 -15.42
CA ASP A 19 11.10 -20.89 -14.34
C ASP A 19 11.58 -21.48 -12.99
N GLN A 20 12.39 -22.55 -13.00
CA GLN A 20 13.07 -23.07 -11.80
C GLN A 20 14.24 -22.19 -11.30
N LEU A 21 14.62 -21.14 -12.04
CA LEU A 21 15.63 -20.17 -11.61
C LEU A 21 15.01 -18.92 -10.97
N GLU A 22 13.68 -18.91 -10.76
CA GLU A 22 13.00 -17.78 -10.14
C GLU A 22 13.24 -17.72 -8.63
N GLY A 23 13.77 -16.59 -8.16
CA GLY A 23 13.75 -16.23 -6.75
C GLY A 23 12.54 -15.35 -6.41
N PRO A 24 12.07 -15.33 -5.14
CA PRO A 24 11.03 -14.42 -4.71
C PRO A 24 11.44 -12.96 -4.93
N ALA A 25 10.47 -12.08 -5.23
CA ALA A 25 10.79 -10.71 -5.60
C ALA A 25 11.35 -9.93 -4.39
N PRO A 26 12.31 -8.99 -4.58
CA PRO A 26 12.82 -8.18 -3.46
C PRO A 26 11.74 -7.45 -2.68
N SER A 27 10.67 -7.01 -3.36
CA SER A 27 9.50 -6.36 -2.77
C SER A 27 8.54 -7.31 -2.02
N GLU A 28 8.85 -8.61 -1.94
CA GLU A 28 8.15 -9.61 -1.14
C GLU A 28 9.02 -9.97 0.06
N ILE A 29 10.28 -10.35 -0.17
CA ILE A 29 11.27 -10.66 0.88
C ILE A 29 11.41 -9.48 1.85
N LYS A 30 11.56 -8.26 1.32
CA LYS A 30 11.83 -7.06 2.10
C LYS A 30 10.56 -6.28 2.49
N ALA A 31 9.35 -6.82 2.24
CA ALA A 31 8.11 -6.06 2.41
C ALA A 31 7.86 -5.54 3.85
N ARG A 32 8.57 -6.10 4.84
CA ARG A 32 8.46 -5.80 6.28
C ARG A 32 9.69 -5.10 6.87
N LEU A 33 10.70 -4.82 6.05
CA LEU A 33 11.80 -3.93 6.42
C LEU A 33 11.33 -2.47 6.36
N GLU A 34 12.13 -1.54 6.87
CA GLU A 34 11.80 -0.12 6.79
C GLU A 34 11.64 0.37 5.33
N PRO A 35 10.45 0.89 4.93
CA PRO A 35 10.22 1.25 3.54
C PRO A 35 11.15 2.36 3.04
N ASN A 36 11.75 2.15 1.87
CA ASN A 36 12.60 3.11 1.19
C ASN A 36 12.67 2.81 -0.31
N LEU A 37 13.09 3.75 -1.14
CA LEU A 37 13.13 3.58 -2.62
C LEU A 37 13.98 2.38 -3.10
N THR A 38 14.91 1.87 -2.27
CA THR A 38 15.76 0.71 -2.62
C THR A 38 15.17 -0.64 -2.19
N LEU A 39 14.11 -0.66 -1.37
CA LEU A 39 13.39 -1.85 -0.88
C LEU A 39 12.99 -2.81 -2.02
N THR A 40 12.65 -2.24 -3.18
CA THR A 40 12.18 -2.97 -4.36
C THR A 40 13.32 -3.40 -5.30
N SER A 41 14.56 -3.02 -4.99
CA SER A 41 15.74 -3.31 -5.78
C SER A 41 16.40 -4.62 -5.35
N GLY A 42 16.87 -5.38 -6.34
CA GLY A 42 17.64 -6.62 -6.15
C GLY A 42 18.88 -6.65 -7.03
N THR A 43 19.88 -7.40 -6.59
CA THR A 43 21.15 -7.64 -7.31
C THR A 43 21.08 -8.84 -8.26
N ASP A 44 19.98 -9.60 -8.27
CA ASP A 44 19.80 -10.71 -9.19
C ASP A 44 19.68 -10.23 -10.64
N LEU A 45 20.54 -10.78 -11.49
CA LEU A 45 20.63 -10.52 -12.92
C LEU A 45 20.44 -11.81 -13.74
N THR A 46 19.95 -12.90 -13.15
CA THR A 46 19.87 -14.24 -13.78
C THR A 46 19.07 -14.20 -15.08
N TYR A 47 17.80 -13.77 -15.03
CA TYR A 47 16.96 -13.61 -16.23
C TYR A 47 17.51 -12.59 -17.23
N LYS A 48 18.13 -11.50 -16.75
CA LYS A 48 18.80 -10.51 -17.62
C LYS A 48 19.98 -11.13 -18.37
N SER A 49 20.74 -12.01 -17.71
CA SER A 49 21.90 -12.70 -18.28
C SER A 49 21.46 -13.74 -19.31
N ILE A 50 20.44 -14.55 -18.98
CA ILE A 50 19.80 -15.50 -19.90
C ILE A 50 19.28 -14.78 -21.16
N SER A 51 18.67 -13.60 -21.01
CA SER A 51 18.16 -12.80 -22.13
C SER A 51 19.23 -12.33 -23.12
N ARG A 52 20.51 -12.36 -22.73
CA ARG A 52 21.66 -11.96 -23.56
C ARG A 52 22.35 -13.11 -24.29
N VAL A 53 22.02 -14.37 -23.99
CA VAL A 53 22.68 -15.54 -24.60
C VAL A 53 22.37 -15.66 -26.09
N CYS A 54 21.09 -15.63 -26.48
CA CYS A 54 20.68 -15.62 -27.89
C CYS A 54 19.27 -15.07 -28.08
N LYS A 55 18.88 -14.75 -29.33
CA LYS A 55 17.53 -14.24 -29.67
C LYS A 55 16.40 -15.19 -29.24
N ARG A 56 16.60 -16.52 -29.33
CA ARG A 56 15.62 -17.53 -28.92
C ARG A 56 15.40 -17.48 -27.41
N TRP A 57 16.48 -17.51 -26.62
CA TRP A 57 16.42 -17.43 -25.16
C TRP A 57 15.82 -16.11 -24.69
N ARG A 58 16.16 -14.99 -25.35
CA ARG A 58 15.52 -13.68 -25.08
C ARG A 58 14.00 -13.74 -25.23
N ARG A 59 13.48 -14.33 -26.33
CA ARG A 59 12.02 -14.46 -26.53
C ARG A 59 11.36 -15.33 -25.46
N ILE A 60 12.00 -16.45 -25.08
CA ILE A 60 11.45 -17.37 -24.07
C ILE A 60 11.47 -16.75 -22.66
N ILE A 61 12.54 -16.04 -22.28
CA ILE A 61 12.68 -15.46 -20.94
C ILE A 61 11.95 -14.11 -20.77
N SER A 62 11.60 -13.41 -21.85
CA SER A 62 10.95 -12.09 -21.78
C SER A 62 9.72 -12.05 -20.86
N PRO A 63 8.75 -12.99 -20.96
CA PRO A 63 7.63 -13.06 -20.02
C PRO A 63 8.05 -13.18 -18.54
N LEU A 64 9.01 -14.06 -18.23
CA LEU A 64 9.52 -14.28 -16.87
C LEU A 64 10.27 -13.05 -16.33
N LEU A 65 11.10 -12.43 -17.17
CA LEU A 65 11.87 -11.23 -16.83
C LEU A 65 11.00 -10.02 -16.45
N PHE A 66 9.78 -9.93 -16.97
CA PHE A 66 8.84 -8.82 -16.70
C PHE A 66 7.66 -9.21 -15.79
N ARG A 67 7.59 -10.45 -15.28
CA ARG A 67 6.55 -10.95 -14.37
C ARG A 67 6.31 -10.02 -13.18
N TYR A 68 7.40 -9.47 -12.65
CA TYR A 68 7.43 -8.41 -11.64
C TYR A 68 7.90 -7.09 -12.29
N SER A 69 6.97 -6.18 -12.58
CA SER A 69 7.26 -4.91 -13.25
C SER A 69 7.29 -3.74 -12.27
N ARG A 70 8.26 -2.84 -12.43
CA ARG A 70 8.49 -1.65 -11.60
C ARG A 70 8.42 -0.38 -12.43
N LEU A 71 7.60 0.58 -12.00
CA LEU A 71 7.51 1.92 -12.58
C LEU A 71 7.83 2.98 -11.51
N GLN A 72 8.68 3.94 -11.86
CA GLN A 72 9.11 5.02 -10.96
C GLN A 72 8.81 6.38 -11.58
N LEU A 73 8.07 7.22 -10.85
CA LEU A 73 7.53 8.49 -11.37
C LEU A 73 8.47 9.69 -11.20
N ASP A 74 9.35 9.67 -10.20
CA ASP A 74 10.28 10.76 -9.90
C ASP A 74 11.48 10.85 -10.86
N VAL A 75 11.66 9.84 -11.73
CA VAL A 75 12.69 9.82 -12.79
C VAL A 75 12.60 11.09 -13.64
N ALA A 76 13.77 11.66 -13.97
CA ALA A 76 13.86 12.86 -14.79
C ALA A 76 13.13 12.68 -16.13
N PRO A 77 12.23 13.61 -16.51
CA PRO A 77 11.45 13.49 -17.73
C PRO A 77 12.36 13.52 -18.96
N ARG A 78 12.05 12.68 -19.97
CA ARG A 78 12.81 12.66 -21.23
C ARG A 78 12.78 14.04 -21.89
N PRO A 79 13.86 14.49 -22.57
CA PRO A 79 13.86 15.76 -23.30
C PRO A 79 12.69 15.86 -24.30
N GLU A 80 12.38 14.75 -24.98
CA GLU A 80 11.26 14.62 -25.92
C GLU A 80 9.88 14.96 -25.31
N TRP A 81 9.69 14.80 -24.00
CA TRP A 81 8.44 15.18 -23.33
C TRP A 81 8.31 16.69 -23.11
N ARG A 82 9.41 17.46 -23.21
CA ARG A 82 9.40 18.93 -23.11
C ARG A 82 8.96 19.59 -24.42
N ASP A 83 9.38 19.01 -25.54
CA ASP A 83 9.08 19.52 -26.88
C ASP A 83 7.72 19.02 -27.41
N ARG A 84 7.19 17.93 -26.83
CA ARG A 84 5.78 17.52 -26.96
C ARG A 84 4.84 18.43 -26.16
N GLY A 85 4.98 19.74 -26.34
CA GLY A 85 3.99 20.73 -25.92
C GLY A 85 2.67 20.62 -26.70
N SER A 86 2.65 19.87 -27.81
CA SER A 86 1.41 19.43 -28.47
C SER A 86 0.83 18.22 -27.75
N PHE A 87 -0.25 18.45 -27.00
CA PHE A 87 -1.28 17.45 -26.85
C PHE A 87 -1.95 17.25 -28.21
N ASP A 88 -1.46 16.28 -29.00
CA ASP A 88 -2.03 15.92 -30.30
C ASP A 88 -3.41 15.28 -30.12
N ALA A 89 -4.43 16.13 -29.98
CA ALA A 89 -5.83 15.81 -29.71
C ALA A 89 -6.56 15.17 -30.91
N SER A 90 -6.01 14.10 -31.50
CA SER A 90 -6.54 13.54 -32.75
C SER A 90 -6.43 12.02 -32.98
N THR A 91 -5.78 11.23 -32.10
CA THR A 91 -5.68 9.76 -32.26
C THR A 91 -6.22 8.93 -31.09
N SER A 92 -6.86 9.57 -30.13
CA SER A 92 -7.89 8.99 -29.23
C SER A 92 -8.77 10.16 -28.75
N GLN A 93 -9.59 9.99 -27.71
CA GLN A 93 -10.76 10.85 -27.47
C GLN A 93 -11.03 11.25 -26.00
N ASP A 94 -10.09 11.46 -25.05
CA ASP A 94 -8.63 11.68 -25.03
C ASP A 94 -8.13 12.88 -25.89
N ALA A 95 -7.00 13.56 -25.58
CA ALA A 95 -5.97 13.22 -24.60
C ALA A 95 -5.86 14.13 -23.36
N LEU A 96 -6.55 15.29 -23.30
CA LEU A 96 -6.53 16.13 -22.09
C LEU A 96 -7.73 17.10 -21.91
N ASP A 97 -8.88 16.83 -22.54
CA ASP A 97 -10.05 17.75 -22.68
C ASP A 97 -10.86 17.99 -21.39
N GLY A 98 -10.15 18.13 -20.28
CA GLY A 98 -10.62 18.83 -19.10
C GLY A 98 -9.54 19.11 -18.05
N ALA A 99 -8.24 19.04 -18.36
CA ALA A 99 -7.20 19.35 -17.35
C ALA A 99 -7.14 20.84 -17.00
N VAL A 100 -7.60 21.72 -17.90
CA VAL A 100 -7.78 23.14 -17.62
C VAL A 100 -9.11 23.59 -18.22
N GLY A 101 -10.13 23.73 -17.39
CA GLY A 101 -11.21 24.66 -17.68
C GLY A 101 -10.62 26.07 -17.65
N ALA A 102 -10.29 26.63 -18.81
CA ALA A 102 -9.50 27.86 -18.97
C ALA A 102 -10.19 29.16 -18.49
N VAL A 103 -11.26 29.03 -17.70
CA VAL A 103 -12.03 30.10 -17.08
C VAL A 103 -11.70 30.18 -15.58
N GLU A 104 -11.63 29.06 -14.86
CA GLU A 104 -11.42 29.07 -13.39
C GLU A 104 -9.97 29.40 -12.99
N VAL A 105 -8.97 28.90 -13.71
CA VAL A 105 -7.55 29.20 -13.42
C VAL A 105 -7.24 30.69 -13.57
N ALA A 106 -7.92 31.38 -14.49
CA ALA A 106 -7.74 32.81 -14.76
C ALA A 106 -8.43 33.73 -13.72
N GLU A 107 -9.43 33.22 -12.99
CA GLU A 107 -10.01 33.93 -11.83
C GLU A 107 -9.28 33.59 -10.53
N TYR A 108 -8.91 32.33 -10.30
CA TYR A 108 -8.23 31.92 -9.06
C TYR A 108 -6.84 32.55 -8.90
N ALA A 109 -6.08 32.65 -10.01
CA ALA A 109 -4.76 33.29 -10.02
C ALA A 109 -4.78 34.80 -9.67
N LYS A 110 -5.96 35.45 -9.68
CA LYS A 110 -6.10 36.85 -9.24
C LYS A 110 -6.28 37.00 -7.73
N ILE A 111 -6.55 35.91 -7.00
CA ILE A 111 -7.02 35.97 -5.62
C ILE A 111 -5.99 35.41 -4.63
N HIS A 112 -5.26 34.33 -4.97
CA HIS A 112 -4.36 33.65 -4.01
C HIS A 112 -3.02 33.16 -4.60
N PRO A 113 -1.89 33.76 -4.19
CA PRO A 113 -0.57 33.17 -4.35
C PRO A 113 -0.07 32.51 -3.05
N PRO A 114 0.45 31.28 -3.14
CA PRO A 114 1.69 30.95 -2.43
C PRO A 114 2.77 30.57 -3.45
N THR A 115 3.85 31.34 -3.49
CA THR A 115 4.97 31.12 -4.41
C THR A 115 6.04 30.23 -3.80
N TYR A 116 6.26 29.05 -4.38
CA TYR A 116 7.53 28.32 -4.25
C TYR A 116 8.21 28.29 -5.62
N ASN A 117 9.47 28.76 -5.70
CA ASN A 117 10.21 28.96 -6.96
C ASN A 117 9.45 29.76 -8.04
N GLY A 118 8.51 30.63 -7.64
CA GLY A 118 7.71 31.46 -8.54
C GLY A 118 6.56 30.75 -9.28
N ARG A 119 6.23 29.50 -8.93
CA ARG A 119 5.11 28.74 -9.52
C ARG A 119 3.99 28.49 -8.53
N SER A 120 2.77 28.37 -9.04
CA SER A 120 1.59 27.98 -8.25
C SER A 120 1.48 26.46 -8.08
N LEU A 121 0.66 26.00 -7.10
CA LEU A 121 0.36 24.58 -6.92
C LEU A 121 -0.22 23.94 -8.19
N GLY A 122 -1.11 24.65 -8.90
CA GLY A 122 -1.70 24.19 -10.16
C GLY A 122 -0.65 23.92 -11.24
N GLU A 123 0.25 24.88 -11.49
CA GLU A 123 1.33 24.71 -12.48
C GLU A 123 2.27 23.56 -12.14
N ALA A 124 2.61 23.41 -10.85
CA ALA A 124 3.53 22.38 -10.38
C ALA A 124 2.88 20.98 -10.38
N SER A 125 1.60 20.87 -9.98
CA SER A 125 0.84 19.62 -9.97
C SER A 125 0.49 19.15 -11.40
N LEU A 126 0.26 20.08 -12.33
CA LEU A 126 0.02 19.77 -13.75
C LEU A 126 1.24 19.15 -14.43
N GLN A 127 2.46 19.61 -14.12
CA GLN A 127 3.70 19.01 -14.65
C GLN A 127 3.90 17.57 -14.15
N TRP A 128 3.47 17.27 -12.92
CA TRP A 128 3.43 15.90 -12.42
C TRP A 128 2.34 15.06 -13.08
N ALA A 129 1.16 15.62 -13.33
CA ALA A 129 0.09 14.94 -14.07
C ALA A 129 0.53 14.55 -15.50
N GLN A 130 1.21 15.45 -16.22
CA GLN A 130 1.84 15.15 -17.51
C GLN A 130 2.89 14.04 -17.39
N ARG A 131 3.72 14.08 -16.34
CA ARG A 131 4.73 13.05 -16.11
C ARG A 131 4.12 11.67 -15.86
N PHE A 132 3.04 11.58 -15.08
CA PHE A 132 2.32 10.32 -14.84
C PHE A 132 1.85 9.71 -16.17
N HIS A 133 1.21 10.52 -17.02
CA HIS A 133 0.72 10.09 -18.32
C HIS A 133 1.84 9.59 -19.23
N HIS A 134 2.88 10.39 -19.48
CA HIS A 134 3.97 9.98 -20.39
C HIS A 134 4.77 8.78 -19.86
N THR A 135 4.99 8.70 -18.54
CA THR A 135 5.71 7.58 -17.92
C THR A 135 4.91 6.27 -18.02
N LEU A 136 3.57 6.35 -17.91
CA LEU A 136 2.68 5.21 -18.12
C LEU A 136 2.61 4.81 -19.60
N GLU A 137 2.37 5.75 -20.53
CA GLU A 137 2.23 5.41 -21.94
C GLU A 137 3.53 4.84 -22.53
N ASP A 138 4.71 5.34 -22.14
CA ASP A 138 5.99 4.74 -22.51
C ASP A 138 6.11 3.29 -21.98
N CYS A 139 5.63 3.03 -20.77
CA CYS A 139 5.62 1.70 -20.17
C CYS A 139 4.64 0.76 -20.92
N LEU A 140 3.41 1.20 -21.18
CA LEU A 140 2.40 0.43 -21.88
C LEU A 140 2.76 0.18 -23.35
N ALA A 141 3.35 1.16 -24.03
CA ALA A 141 3.89 1.00 -25.38
C ALA A 141 5.02 -0.04 -25.42
N PHE A 142 5.92 -0.04 -24.43
CA PHE A 142 6.93 -1.08 -24.28
C PHE A 142 6.30 -2.47 -24.06
N VAL A 143 5.33 -2.57 -23.15
CA VAL A 143 4.61 -3.83 -22.84
C VAL A 143 3.91 -4.38 -24.08
N ALA A 144 3.17 -3.55 -24.82
CA ALA A 144 2.46 -3.92 -26.03
C ALA A 144 3.44 -4.36 -27.14
N THR A 145 4.49 -3.59 -27.39
CA THR A 145 5.53 -3.89 -28.40
C THR A 145 6.21 -5.24 -28.16
N ASN A 146 6.33 -5.66 -26.90
CA ASN A 146 6.96 -6.92 -26.50
C ASN A 146 5.96 -8.05 -26.18
N ASN A 147 4.65 -7.83 -26.38
CA ASN A 147 3.56 -8.77 -26.05
C ASN A 147 3.57 -9.25 -24.58
N LEU A 148 3.87 -8.35 -23.64
CA LEU A 148 4.03 -8.68 -22.22
C LEU A 148 2.74 -8.56 -21.38
N SER A 149 1.61 -8.15 -21.98
CA SER A 149 0.42 -7.74 -21.24
C SER A 149 -0.17 -8.81 -20.31
N SER A 150 -0.11 -10.08 -20.70
CA SER A 150 -0.54 -11.23 -19.88
C SER A 150 0.57 -11.83 -19.01
N SER A 151 1.79 -11.28 -19.07
CA SER A 151 2.96 -11.78 -18.33
C SER A 151 3.15 -11.06 -17.00
N ILE A 152 2.72 -9.80 -16.88
CA ILE A 152 2.89 -8.97 -15.69
C ILE A 152 1.88 -9.39 -14.63
N GLN A 153 2.34 -10.15 -13.62
CA GLN A 153 1.53 -10.60 -12.49
C GLN A 153 1.56 -9.60 -11.34
N SER A 154 2.72 -8.99 -11.08
CA SER A 154 2.88 -7.95 -10.06
C SER A 154 3.38 -6.65 -10.67
N PHE A 155 2.76 -5.55 -10.28
CA PHE A 155 3.15 -4.20 -10.69
C PHE A 155 3.42 -3.34 -9.45
N ILE A 156 4.58 -2.68 -9.39
CA ILE A 156 4.90 -1.72 -8.34
C ILE A 156 5.08 -0.32 -8.92
N LEU A 157 4.31 0.64 -8.40
CA LEU A 157 4.48 2.06 -8.63
C LEU A 157 5.24 2.65 -7.44
N LEU A 158 6.25 3.47 -7.72
CA LEU A 158 6.95 4.23 -6.68
C LEU A 158 7.25 5.66 -7.09
N THR A 159 7.42 6.50 -6.08
CA THR A 159 7.78 7.91 -6.22
C THR A 159 8.44 8.39 -4.94
N ASP A 160 9.38 9.32 -5.08
CA ASP A 160 9.77 10.22 -4.00
C ASP A 160 8.74 11.38 -3.86
N ARG A 161 8.95 12.26 -2.87
CA ARG A 161 8.23 13.54 -2.68
C ARG A 161 8.09 14.29 -4.00
N MET A 162 6.87 14.52 -4.45
CA MET A 162 6.62 15.15 -5.74
C MET A 162 6.79 16.67 -5.67
N LEU A 163 6.24 17.27 -4.61
CA LEU A 163 6.16 18.72 -4.43
C LEU A 163 6.58 19.13 -3.01
N PRO A 164 7.86 18.91 -2.63
CA PRO A 164 8.35 19.30 -1.31
C PRO A 164 8.19 20.82 -1.12
N GLY A 165 7.41 21.20 -0.10
CA GLY A 165 7.04 22.60 0.20
C GLY A 165 5.55 22.91 0.03
N PHE A 166 4.75 22.04 -0.60
CA PHE A 166 3.29 22.18 -0.67
C PHE A 166 2.60 21.29 0.36
N ASN A 167 2.56 21.76 1.61
CA ASN A 167 1.99 21.03 2.74
C ASN A 167 0.64 21.64 3.17
N ASP A 168 -0.47 21.09 2.66
CA ASP A 168 -1.81 21.33 3.21
C ASP A 168 -2.16 20.20 4.20
N ARG A 169 -2.88 20.51 5.28
CA ARG A 169 -3.32 19.50 6.27
C ARG A 169 -4.17 18.40 5.63
N TYR A 170 -5.01 18.76 4.68
CA TYR A 170 -6.00 17.90 4.04
C TYR A 170 -5.89 18.02 2.51
N PRO A 171 -4.81 17.51 1.90
CA PRO A 171 -4.46 17.78 0.50
C PRO A 171 -5.55 17.37 -0.50
N HIS A 172 -6.36 16.36 -0.16
CA HIS A 172 -7.52 15.93 -0.93
C HIS A 172 -8.57 17.04 -1.18
N ARG A 173 -8.64 18.08 -0.33
CA ARG A 173 -9.53 19.24 -0.53
C ARG A 173 -9.12 20.10 -1.73
N LEU A 174 -7.84 20.06 -2.10
CA LEU A 174 -7.29 20.80 -3.24
C LEU A 174 -7.39 20.00 -4.56
N ALA A 175 -7.75 18.72 -4.51
CA ALA A 175 -7.88 17.84 -5.68
C ALA A 175 -8.90 18.35 -6.71
N ALA A 176 -9.95 19.04 -6.26
CA ALA A 176 -10.98 19.58 -7.13
C ALA A 176 -10.51 20.79 -7.96
N THR A 177 -9.55 21.58 -7.44
CA THR A 177 -9.28 22.95 -7.93
C THR A 177 -7.84 23.24 -8.30
N GLN A 178 -6.85 22.63 -7.62
CA GLN A 178 -5.44 23.00 -7.72
C GLN A 178 -4.48 21.80 -7.82
N ASP A 179 -4.84 20.63 -7.29
CA ASP A 179 -3.97 19.46 -7.28
C ASP A 179 -4.38 18.43 -8.34
N HIS A 180 -3.84 18.62 -9.55
CA HIS A 180 -4.10 17.73 -10.69
C HIS A 180 -3.57 16.30 -10.49
N ARG A 181 -2.72 16.04 -9.47
CA ARG A 181 -2.11 14.72 -9.24
C ARG A 181 -3.14 13.66 -8.84
N TYR A 182 -4.18 14.01 -8.10
CA TYR A 182 -5.26 13.07 -7.75
C TYR A 182 -6.01 12.57 -9.01
N ARG A 183 -6.32 13.47 -9.94
CA ARG A 183 -6.95 13.11 -11.22
C ARG A 183 -6.02 12.24 -12.06
N ALA A 184 -4.75 12.61 -12.13
CA ALA A 184 -3.73 11.87 -12.86
C ALA A 184 -3.52 10.45 -12.30
N ALA A 185 -3.56 10.27 -10.97
CA ALA A 185 -3.48 8.96 -10.32
C ALA A 185 -4.66 8.06 -10.73
N ALA A 186 -5.89 8.58 -10.66
CA ALA A 186 -7.08 7.81 -11.03
C ALA A 186 -7.07 7.42 -12.52
N LEU A 187 -6.68 8.33 -13.42
CA LEU A 187 -6.47 8.03 -14.84
C LEU A 187 -5.37 6.98 -15.05
N LEU A 188 -4.23 7.11 -14.34
CA LEU A 188 -3.11 6.18 -14.43
C LEU A 188 -3.56 4.76 -14.12
N TRP A 189 -4.35 4.55 -13.06
CA TRP A 189 -4.82 3.22 -12.71
C TRP A 189 -5.88 2.66 -13.66
N GLN A 190 -6.87 3.46 -14.08
CA GLN A 190 -7.83 3.01 -15.09
C GLN A 190 -7.13 2.61 -16.39
N ARG A 191 -6.20 3.43 -16.87
CA ARG A 191 -5.41 3.17 -18.07
C ARG A 191 -4.51 1.94 -17.92
N LEU A 192 -3.82 1.79 -16.79
CA LEU A 192 -3.06 0.58 -16.45
C LEU A 192 -3.96 -0.67 -16.57
N TYR A 193 -5.09 -0.70 -15.86
CA TYR A 193 -6.00 -1.86 -15.83
C TYR A 193 -6.72 -2.15 -17.15
N SER A 194 -6.82 -1.17 -18.06
CA SER A 194 -7.29 -1.40 -19.43
C SER A 194 -6.28 -2.19 -20.29
N ALA A 195 -4.98 -2.10 -19.98
CA ALA A 195 -3.89 -2.65 -20.79
C ALA A 195 -3.20 -3.87 -20.15
N ILE A 196 -2.96 -3.83 -18.83
CA ILE A 196 -2.42 -4.91 -18.02
C ILE A 196 -3.20 -5.01 -16.70
N ARG A 197 -3.65 -6.23 -16.37
CA ARG A 197 -4.41 -6.51 -15.13
C ARG A 197 -3.52 -7.30 -14.16
N PRO A 198 -2.59 -6.64 -13.45
CA PRO A 198 -1.75 -7.32 -12.47
C PRO A 198 -2.61 -7.87 -11.32
N GLN A 199 -2.29 -9.08 -10.87
CA GLN A 199 -2.93 -9.71 -9.72
C GLN A 199 -2.54 -9.02 -8.40
N THR A 200 -1.32 -8.46 -8.35
CA THR A 200 -0.78 -7.75 -7.19
C THR A 200 -0.32 -6.36 -7.60
N VAL A 201 -0.86 -5.32 -6.96
CA VAL A 201 -0.33 -3.96 -7.08
C VAL A 201 0.34 -3.54 -5.78
N LYS A 202 1.47 -2.87 -5.91
CA LYS A 202 2.20 -2.25 -4.80
C LYS A 202 2.39 -0.76 -5.08
N VAL A 203 2.25 0.07 -4.05
CA VAL A 203 2.51 1.51 -4.11
C VAL A 203 3.47 1.87 -2.97
N LEU A 204 4.65 2.37 -3.33
CA LEU A 204 5.71 2.78 -2.39
C LEU A 204 5.95 4.28 -2.56
N ALA A 205 5.53 5.07 -1.57
CA ALA A 205 5.59 6.53 -1.63
C ALA A 205 5.58 7.14 -0.22
N PRO A 206 6.03 8.39 -0.05
CA PRO A 206 5.77 9.15 1.17
C PRO A 206 4.26 9.26 1.45
N PRO A 207 3.82 9.43 2.71
CA PRO A 207 2.40 9.37 3.05
C PRO A 207 1.46 10.29 2.24
N PRO A 208 1.81 11.56 1.94
CA PRO A 208 0.97 12.44 1.12
C PRO A 208 0.86 11.96 -0.33
N GLU A 209 1.98 11.58 -0.93
CA GLU A 209 2.06 10.99 -2.26
C GLU A 209 1.31 9.64 -2.34
N LEU A 210 1.36 8.81 -1.30
CA LEU A 210 0.61 7.57 -1.23
C LEU A 210 -0.91 7.84 -1.20
N ALA A 211 -1.37 8.85 -0.46
CA ALA A 211 -2.77 9.26 -0.43
C ALA A 211 -3.25 9.79 -1.80
N ILE A 212 -2.41 10.59 -2.48
CA ILE A 212 -2.64 11.05 -3.87
C ILE A 212 -2.75 9.86 -4.81
N LEU A 213 -1.75 8.97 -4.82
CA LEU A 213 -1.68 7.82 -5.72
C LEU A 213 -2.80 6.81 -5.48
N THR A 214 -3.40 6.75 -4.31
CA THR A 214 -4.51 5.84 -4.00
C THR A 214 -5.88 6.52 -4.03
N ASN A 215 -5.94 7.84 -4.27
CA ASN A 215 -7.13 8.68 -4.10
C ASN A 215 -7.81 8.48 -2.72
N CYS A 216 -7.00 8.46 -1.66
CA CYS A 216 -7.47 8.46 -0.27
C CYS A 216 -7.48 9.88 0.31
N ALA A 217 -8.39 10.16 1.25
CA ALA A 217 -8.22 11.29 2.15
C ALA A 217 -7.13 10.95 3.19
N ILE A 218 -6.39 11.97 3.64
CA ILE A 218 -5.38 11.88 4.70
C ILE A 218 -5.39 13.18 5.51
N ASP A 219 -5.02 13.10 6.78
CA ASP A 219 -4.70 14.25 7.65
C ASP A 219 -3.18 14.28 7.90
N LEU A 220 -2.54 15.39 7.55
CA LEU A 220 -1.10 15.59 7.67
C LEU A 220 -0.71 16.45 8.88
N PHE A 221 -1.64 16.77 9.78
CA PHE A 221 -1.37 17.61 10.96
C PHE A 221 -0.29 17.07 11.91
N GLY A 222 -0.09 15.75 11.94
CA GLY A 222 0.95 15.10 12.73
C GLY A 222 2.28 14.93 12.00
N GLU A 223 2.33 15.07 10.67
CA GLU A 223 3.45 14.63 9.80
C GLU A 223 4.84 15.09 10.26
N TRP A 224 4.94 16.29 10.83
CA TRP A 224 6.20 16.86 11.34
C TRP A 224 6.85 16.02 12.45
N ALA A 225 6.05 15.37 13.32
CA ALA A 225 6.54 14.54 14.42
C ALA A 225 7.04 13.17 13.92
N PHE A 226 6.50 12.71 12.79
CA PHE A 226 6.83 11.44 12.14
C PHE A 226 7.78 11.64 10.96
N SER A 227 8.79 12.51 11.13
CA SER A 227 9.75 12.85 10.07
C SER A 227 10.86 11.79 9.88
N ASP A 228 10.61 10.56 10.32
CA ASP A 228 11.27 9.31 9.92
C ASP A 228 10.32 8.31 9.20
N MET A 229 9.03 8.67 9.01
CA MET A 229 8.10 7.98 8.09
C MET A 229 8.29 8.46 6.65
N ASP A 230 9.50 8.28 6.10
CA ASP A 230 9.83 8.77 4.76
C ASP A 230 8.98 8.10 3.67
N PHE A 231 8.65 6.81 3.82
CA PHE A 231 7.87 6.03 2.86
C PHE A 231 6.92 5.06 3.57
N HIS A 232 5.76 4.86 2.97
CA HIS A 232 4.85 3.76 3.27
C HIS A 232 4.79 2.80 2.06
N LEU A 233 4.66 1.50 2.31
CA LEU A 233 4.40 0.48 1.29
C LEU A 233 2.98 -0.06 1.47
N LEU A 234 2.08 0.29 0.54
CA LEU A 234 0.80 -0.39 0.36
C LEU A 234 0.96 -1.52 -0.66
N THR A 235 0.46 -2.70 -0.35
CA THR A 235 0.29 -3.81 -1.30
C THR A 235 -1.15 -4.31 -1.25
N ILE A 236 -1.74 -4.54 -2.41
CA ILE A 236 -3.08 -5.10 -2.58
C ILE A 236 -3.04 -6.21 -3.62
N SER A 237 -3.70 -7.34 -3.34
CA SER A 237 -3.76 -8.47 -4.27
C SER A 237 -5.10 -9.20 -4.24
N VAL A 238 -5.38 -9.94 -5.31
CA VAL A 238 -6.59 -10.75 -5.48
C VAL A 238 -6.22 -12.23 -5.71
N ASP A 239 -6.95 -13.16 -5.11
CA ASP A 239 -6.70 -14.60 -5.28
C ASP A 239 -6.95 -15.06 -6.73
N ASP A 240 -8.07 -14.62 -7.31
CA ASP A 240 -8.47 -14.92 -8.69
C ASP A 240 -8.62 -13.62 -9.50
N PRO A 241 -7.69 -13.31 -10.41
CA PRO A 241 -7.78 -12.11 -11.25
C PRO A 241 -8.87 -12.20 -12.33
N ASN A 242 -9.59 -13.32 -12.44
CA ASN A 242 -10.72 -13.50 -13.37
C ASN A 242 -12.09 -13.41 -12.68
N ALA A 243 -12.13 -13.20 -11.36
CA ALA A 243 -13.38 -12.99 -10.63
C ALA A 243 -14.15 -11.77 -11.19
N LEU A 244 -15.48 -11.83 -11.14
CA LEU A 244 -16.37 -10.80 -11.70
C LEU A 244 -15.96 -9.39 -11.25
N HIS A 245 -15.41 -8.62 -12.19
CA HIS A 245 -14.95 -7.27 -11.92
C HIS A 245 -16.13 -6.32 -11.68
N PRO A 246 -15.99 -5.30 -10.81
CA PRO A 246 -16.86 -4.14 -10.88
C PRO A 246 -16.72 -3.51 -12.26
N SER A 247 -17.85 -3.27 -12.94
CA SER A 247 -17.89 -2.64 -14.25
C SER A 247 -17.26 -1.25 -14.20
N LEU A 248 -16.25 -1.00 -15.05
CA LEU A 248 -15.60 0.31 -15.21
C LEU A 248 -16.50 1.36 -15.91
N ASP A 249 -17.79 1.08 -16.06
CA ASP A 249 -18.76 1.79 -16.90
C ASP A 249 -19.17 3.19 -16.39
N SER A 250 -18.55 3.70 -15.32
CA SER A 250 -18.75 5.09 -14.90
C SER A 250 -18.00 6.04 -15.84
N SER A 251 -18.73 6.69 -16.74
CA SER A 251 -18.19 7.74 -17.64
C SER A 251 -17.59 8.93 -16.88
N GLU A 252 -17.94 9.10 -15.59
CA GLU A 252 -17.41 10.13 -14.72
C GLU A 252 -16.28 9.61 -13.82
N LEU A 253 -15.08 10.15 -14.01
CA LEU A 253 -13.92 9.88 -13.17
C LEU A 253 -14.06 10.57 -11.80
N ASN A 254 -14.71 9.92 -10.85
CA ASN A 254 -14.91 10.45 -9.50
C ASN A 254 -13.67 10.24 -8.61
N TYR A 255 -12.64 11.06 -8.81
CA TYR A 255 -11.29 10.94 -8.20
C TYR A 255 -11.09 11.69 -6.87
N ILE A 256 -12.10 12.41 -6.40
CA ILE A 256 -12.03 13.25 -5.18
C ILE A 256 -12.62 12.47 -3.99
N PRO A 257 -11.88 12.29 -2.88
CA PRO A 257 -12.46 11.81 -1.63
C PRO A 257 -13.46 12.85 -1.07
N PRO A 258 -14.72 12.50 -0.79
CA PRO A 258 -15.74 13.47 -0.38
C PRO A 258 -15.43 14.16 0.97
N GLN A 259 -14.74 13.47 1.89
CA GLN A 259 -14.43 13.95 3.24
C GLN A 259 -13.27 13.17 3.86
N TYR A 260 -12.69 13.66 4.95
CA TYR A 260 -11.79 12.85 5.78
C TYR A 260 -12.55 12.26 6.97
N PRO A 261 -12.39 10.96 7.29
CA PRO A 261 -11.76 9.91 6.50
C PRO A 261 -12.68 9.37 5.39
N SER A 262 -12.15 9.13 4.17
CA SER A 262 -12.83 8.40 3.08
C SER A 262 -11.88 8.14 1.90
N ILE A 263 -12.36 7.42 0.88
CA ILE A 263 -11.64 7.19 -0.39
C ILE A 263 -12.53 7.52 -1.60
N ALA A 264 -11.95 8.06 -2.66
CA ALA A 264 -12.67 8.46 -3.87
C ALA A 264 -13.32 7.28 -4.60
N PRO A 265 -14.46 7.42 -5.29
CA PRO A 265 -15.06 6.36 -6.12
C PRO A 265 -14.13 5.73 -7.18
N SER A 266 -13.19 6.46 -7.77
CA SER A 266 -12.20 5.91 -8.71
C SER A 266 -10.85 5.50 -8.06
N SER A 267 -10.80 5.35 -6.73
CA SER A 267 -9.63 4.85 -6.01
C SER A 267 -9.19 3.46 -6.50
N ILE A 268 -7.88 3.22 -6.56
CA ILE A 268 -7.32 1.89 -6.86
C ILE A 268 -7.90 0.78 -5.97
N LEU A 269 -8.24 1.11 -4.71
CA LEU A 269 -8.86 0.21 -3.75
C LEU A 269 -10.27 -0.28 -4.15
N LYS A 270 -10.83 0.25 -5.25
CA LYS A 270 -12.14 -0.13 -5.80
C LYS A 270 -12.06 -0.77 -7.19
N LEU A 271 -10.89 -0.77 -7.83
CA LEU A 271 -10.75 -1.27 -9.21
C LEU A 271 -10.82 -2.79 -9.32
N GLN A 272 -10.64 -3.52 -8.23
CA GLN A 272 -10.69 -4.98 -8.14
C GLN A 272 -11.30 -5.40 -6.79
N PRO A 273 -11.89 -6.61 -6.70
CA PRO A 273 -12.35 -7.22 -5.44
C PRO A 273 -11.15 -7.72 -4.63
N TRP A 274 -10.34 -6.81 -4.09
CA TRP A 274 -9.11 -7.10 -3.35
C TRP A 274 -9.34 -8.07 -2.19
N THR A 275 -8.61 -9.19 -2.17
CA THR A 275 -8.70 -10.23 -1.11
C THR A 275 -7.63 -10.08 -0.05
N HIS A 276 -6.51 -9.44 -0.36
CA HIS A 276 -5.43 -9.14 0.58
C HIS A 276 -5.04 -7.67 0.53
N LEU A 277 -4.80 -7.10 1.71
CA LEU A 277 -4.23 -5.76 1.86
C LEU A 277 -3.07 -5.84 2.85
N SER A 278 -1.92 -5.30 2.47
CA SER A 278 -0.75 -5.16 3.33
C SER A 278 -0.33 -3.70 3.40
N LEU A 279 -0.09 -3.19 4.60
CA LEU A 279 0.37 -1.82 4.83
C LEU A 279 1.61 -1.84 5.73
N ASN A 280 2.72 -1.30 5.24
CA ASN A 280 3.91 -1.04 6.02
C ASN A 280 4.09 0.48 6.13
N GLU A 281 4.08 1.02 7.36
CA GLU A 281 4.13 2.46 7.67
C GLU A 281 5.52 2.95 8.12
N GLY A 282 6.53 2.07 8.17
CA GLY A 282 7.86 2.45 8.64
C GLY A 282 7.88 2.79 10.14
N SER A 283 8.71 3.76 10.53
CA SER A 283 9.06 4.04 11.92
C SER A 283 8.22 5.13 12.58
N PHE A 284 7.82 4.86 13.83
CA PHE A 284 7.20 5.82 14.73
C PHE A 284 8.19 6.40 15.76
N LEU A 285 9.44 5.91 15.78
CA LEU A 285 10.42 6.15 16.86
C LEU A 285 10.63 7.63 17.15
N LYS A 286 10.78 8.46 16.11
CA LYS A 286 11.04 9.89 16.25
C LYS A 286 9.90 10.66 16.92
N ALA A 287 8.67 10.18 16.80
CA ALA A 287 7.51 10.85 17.38
C ALA A 287 7.54 10.80 18.92
N TYR A 288 8.05 9.72 19.53
CA TYR A 288 8.26 9.63 20.99
C TYR A 288 9.21 10.71 21.53
N GLY A 289 10.11 11.24 20.69
CA GLY A 289 10.98 12.37 21.04
C GLY A 289 10.28 13.73 21.10
N THR A 290 8.95 13.81 20.91
CA THR A 290 8.19 15.07 20.85
C THR A 290 7.17 15.19 21.98
N TYR A 291 7.12 16.35 22.66
CA TYR A 291 6.27 16.54 23.85
C TYR A 291 4.75 16.46 23.62
N GLU A 292 4.29 16.39 22.36
CA GLU A 292 2.87 16.39 21.97
C GLU A 292 2.45 15.07 21.27
N TYR A 293 3.27 14.02 21.35
CA TYR A 293 3.08 12.80 20.55
C TYR A 293 1.72 12.13 20.74
N PHE A 294 1.16 12.21 21.95
CA PHE A 294 -0.12 11.62 22.33
C PHE A 294 -1.35 12.38 21.81
N GLU A 295 -1.20 13.64 21.37
CA GLU A 295 -2.32 14.45 20.84
C GLU A 295 -2.50 14.30 19.31
N ARG A 296 -1.54 13.66 18.61
CA ARG A 296 -1.45 13.69 17.15
C ARG A 296 -1.24 12.30 16.56
N GLY A 297 -2.13 11.87 15.66
CA GLY A 297 -1.97 10.61 14.93
C GLY A 297 -0.96 10.70 13.79
N PRO A 298 -0.38 9.56 13.35
CA PRO A 298 0.50 9.50 12.19
C PRO A 298 -0.23 9.83 10.88
N PRO A 299 0.50 10.28 9.84
CA PRO A 299 -0.05 10.46 8.50
C PRO A 299 -0.32 9.07 7.87
N SER A 300 -1.49 8.48 8.16
CA SER A 300 -1.82 7.10 7.76
C SER A 300 -3.05 6.99 6.88
N LEU A 301 -2.98 6.12 5.88
CA LEU A 301 -4.12 5.74 5.04
C LEU A 301 -5.11 4.83 5.77
N ILE A 302 -4.71 4.17 6.88
CA ILE A 302 -5.57 3.21 7.56
C ILE A 302 -6.85 3.86 8.09
N TYR A 303 -6.79 5.15 8.44
CA TYR A 303 -7.95 5.93 8.85
C TYR A 303 -9.00 6.05 7.74
N SER A 304 -8.60 6.14 6.48
CA SER A 304 -9.50 6.18 5.32
C SER A 304 -9.89 4.80 4.80
N ILE A 305 -9.10 3.76 5.07
CA ILE A 305 -9.42 2.37 4.70
C ILE A 305 -10.40 1.72 5.70
N LYS A 306 -10.25 1.97 7.01
CA LYS A 306 -11.10 1.37 8.08
C LYS A 306 -12.62 1.56 7.87
N PRO A 307 -13.14 2.76 7.52
CA PRO A 307 -14.59 2.98 7.32
C PRO A 307 -15.15 2.30 6.08
N VAL A 308 -14.29 1.97 5.12
CA VAL A 308 -14.63 1.36 3.81
C VAL A 308 -14.85 -0.15 3.96
N ILE A 309 -14.14 -0.77 4.90
CA ILE A 309 -14.30 -2.19 5.24
C ILE A 309 -15.51 -2.40 6.16
N ASN A 310 -15.86 -1.39 6.98
CA ASN A 310 -16.94 -1.47 7.96
C ASN A 310 -17.79 -0.18 7.95
N PRO A 311 -18.73 -0.03 6.99
CA PRO A 311 -19.59 1.14 6.85
C PRO A 311 -20.72 1.15 7.88
N LYS A 312 -20.41 0.97 9.17
CA LYS A 312 -21.37 1.25 10.25
C LYS A 312 -21.72 2.75 10.22
N PRO A 313 -23.01 3.11 10.32
CA PRO A 313 -23.41 4.51 10.41
C PRO A 313 -22.87 5.10 11.71
N SER A 314 -21.79 5.87 11.63
CA SER A 314 -21.25 6.55 12.80
C SER A 314 -22.24 7.62 13.25
N THR A 315 -22.48 7.70 14.56
CA THR A 315 -23.37 8.70 15.18
C THR A 315 -22.87 10.14 15.08
N GLN A 316 -21.72 10.34 14.41
CA GLN A 316 -21.08 11.63 14.13
C GLN A 316 -21.45 12.21 12.76
N LEU A 317 -22.05 11.44 11.84
CA LEU A 317 -22.47 11.93 10.51
C LEU A 317 -23.78 12.74 10.59
N ARG A 318 -23.69 13.95 11.15
CA ARG A 318 -24.75 14.95 11.01
C ARG A 318 -24.66 15.60 9.62
N HIS A 319 -25.74 15.49 8.86
CA HIS A 319 -25.98 16.15 7.56
C HIS A 319 -25.12 15.65 6.38
N GLY A 320 -25.56 14.53 5.79
CA GLY A 320 -25.12 14.07 4.48
C GLY A 320 -25.76 12.72 4.18
N HIS A 321 -26.19 12.47 2.94
CA HIS A 321 -26.48 11.10 2.50
C HIS A 321 -25.21 10.26 2.67
N PRO A 322 -25.30 8.97 3.05
CA PRO A 322 -24.14 8.09 2.99
C PRO A 322 -23.67 8.03 1.53
N PRO A 323 -22.47 8.55 1.17
CA PRO A 323 -21.94 8.32 -0.17
C PRO A 323 -21.78 6.81 -0.33
N GLY A 324 -22.26 6.29 -1.48
CA GLY A 324 -22.60 4.88 -1.65
C GLY A 324 -21.64 3.90 -0.99
N SER A 325 -22.18 2.98 -0.19
CA SER A 325 -21.43 1.99 0.58
C SER A 325 -20.42 1.28 -0.31
N ILE A 326 -19.15 1.60 -0.07
CA ILE A 326 -18.03 0.93 -0.73
C ILE A 326 -17.86 -0.41 -0.02
N ASP A 327 -17.65 -1.46 -0.80
CA ASP A 327 -17.75 -2.80 -0.29
C ASP A 327 -16.44 -3.58 -0.45
N LEU A 328 -15.51 -3.37 0.49
CA LEU A 328 -14.32 -4.21 0.64
C LEU A 328 -14.66 -5.59 1.27
N GLN A 329 -15.89 -6.08 1.08
CA GLN A 329 -16.38 -7.40 1.53
C GLN A 329 -15.51 -8.58 1.06
N SER A 330 -14.80 -8.41 -0.05
CA SER A 330 -13.88 -9.43 -0.60
C SER A 330 -12.60 -9.59 0.22
N LEU A 331 -12.28 -8.65 1.12
CA LEU A 331 -11.06 -8.69 1.92
C LEU A 331 -11.08 -9.87 2.90
N LYS A 332 -10.01 -10.67 2.85
CA LYS A 332 -9.79 -11.87 3.68
C LYS A 332 -8.57 -11.71 4.57
N SER A 333 -7.47 -11.15 4.05
CA SER A 333 -6.24 -10.96 4.81
C SER A 333 -5.89 -9.49 4.97
N PHE A 334 -5.48 -9.12 6.18
CA PHE A 334 -4.81 -7.85 6.44
C PHE A 334 -3.43 -8.10 7.05
N THR A 335 -2.39 -7.63 6.37
CA THR A 335 -1.03 -7.58 6.90
C THR A 335 -0.71 -6.15 7.33
N TYR A 336 -0.17 -5.97 8.53
CA TYR A 336 0.28 -4.68 9.02
C TYR A 336 1.74 -4.76 9.47
N THR A 337 2.52 -3.74 9.13
CA THR A 337 3.89 -3.60 9.61
C THR A 337 4.17 -2.14 9.97
N ALA A 338 4.79 -1.93 11.11
CA ALA A 338 5.35 -0.65 11.54
C ALA A 338 6.46 -0.93 12.54
N ILE A 339 7.25 0.08 12.87
CA ILE A 339 8.33 -0.01 13.86
C ILE A 339 7.94 0.86 15.05
N LEU A 340 7.65 0.21 16.17
CA LEU A 340 7.24 0.76 17.47
C LEU A 340 6.00 1.70 17.42
N PRO A 341 4.90 1.34 16.74
CA PRO A 341 3.72 2.20 16.65
C PRO A 341 3.00 2.38 17.97
N PHE A 342 2.37 3.54 18.16
CA PHE A 342 1.48 3.81 19.28
C PHE A 342 0.32 2.80 19.32
N ALA A 343 0.02 2.26 20.50
CA ALA A 343 -1.05 1.28 20.70
C ALA A 343 -2.42 1.82 20.26
N THR A 344 -2.66 3.12 20.47
CA THR A 344 -3.88 3.82 20.06
C THR A 344 -4.08 3.87 18.54
N HIS A 345 -3.01 3.76 17.74
CA HIS A 345 -3.10 3.71 16.28
C HIS A 345 -3.66 2.35 15.78
N LEU A 346 -3.34 1.26 16.49
CA LEU A 346 -3.66 -0.12 16.09
C LEU A 346 -5.07 -0.60 16.49
N ASP A 347 -6.03 0.33 16.61
CA ASP A 347 -7.44 -0.05 16.78
C ASP A 347 -8.01 -0.70 15.50
N PHE A 348 -7.87 -2.02 15.41
CA PHE A 348 -8.39 -2.85 14.32
C PHE A 348 -9.74 -3.50 14.65
N ARG A 349 -10.43 -3.08 15.73
CA ARG A 349 -11.73 -3.65 16.17
C ARG A 349 -12.81 -3.64 15.09
N THR A 350 -12.76 -2.66 14.19
CA THR A 350 -13.70 -2.55 13.06
C THR A 350 -13.32 -3.45 11.88
N LEU A 351 -12.05 -3.81 11.73
CA LEU A 351 -11.53 -4.65 10.65
C LEU A 351 -11.69 -6.14 10.95
N ILE A 352 -11.26 -6.56 12.14
CA ILE A 352 -11.17 -7.97 12.59
C ILE A 352 -12.42 -8.81 12.26
N PRO A 353 -13.67 -8.34 12.43
CA PRO A 353 -14.87 -9.12 12.09
C PRO A 353 -15.02 -9.50 10.61
N HIS A 354 -14.29 -8.84 9.71
CA HIS A 354 -14.38 -9.03 8.25
C HIS A 354 -13.21 -9.84 7.67
N LEU A 355 -12.19 -10.13 8.48
CA LEU A 355 -10.98 -10.82 8.05
C LEU A 355 -11.04 -12.32 8.37
N ASP A 356 -10.40 -13.13 7.54
CA ASP A 356 -10.02 -14.52 7.81
C ASP A 356 -8.62 -14.61 8.43
N GLU A 357 -7.69 -13.74 8.01
CA GLU A 357 -6.29 -13.69 8.46
C GLU A 357 -5.84 -12.27 8.86
N LEU A 358 -5.08 -12.17 9.94
CA LEU A 358 -4.43 -10.95 10.43
C LEU A 358 -2.95 -11.25 10.72
N ASP A 359 -2.03 -10.50 10.10
CA ASP A 359 -0.58 -10.74 10.19
C ASP A 359 0.15 -9.44 10.56
N ILE A 360 0.83 -9.43 11.71
CA ILE A 360 1.35 -8.24 12.37
C ILE A 360 2.87 -8.35 12.59
N LYS A 361 3.60 -7.26 12.32
CA LYS A 361 4.97 -7.02 12.80
C LYS A 361 5.09 -5.58 13.33
N LEU A 362 5.49 -5.40 14.59
CA LEU A 362 5.57 -4.11 15.27
C LEU A 362 7.00 -3.74 15.75
N ALA A 363 7.91 -4.71 15.86
CA ALA A 363 9.31 -4.44 16.21
C ALA A 363 10.13 -4.08 14.96
N PRO A 364 11.31 -3.45 15.08
CA PRO A 364 12.27 -3.42 13.96
C PRO A 364 12.65 -4.85 13.50
N ASP A 365 13.17 -4.99 12.30
CA ASP A 365 13.80 -6.25 11.89
C ASP A 365 15.16 -6.40 12.61
N PRO A 366 15.57 -7.59 13.09
CA PRO A 366 16.86 -7.79 13.75
C PRO A 366 18.07 -7.34 12.92
N SER A 367 17.98 -7.36 11.59
CA SER A 367 19.04 -6.87 10.70
C SER A 367 19.13 -5.34 10.59
N GLU A 368 18.07 -4.62 10.98
CA GLU A 368 17.98 -3.15 10.95
C GLU A 368 18.02 -2.54 12.37
N GLN A 369 17.71 -3.34 13.41
CA GLN A 369 17.53 -2.91 14.80
C GLN A 369 18.74 -2.15 15.39
N GLU A 370 19.97 -2.62 15.18
CA GLU A 370 21.17 -1.94 15.70
C GLU A 370 21.36 -0.56 15.08
N ASN A 371 21.09 -0.41 13.78
CA ASN A 371 21.19 0.86 13.07
C ASN A 371 20.07 1.82 13.50
N LEU A 372 18.83 1.32 13.60
CA LEU A 372 17.64 2.12 13.87
C LEU A 372 17.57 2.60 15.32
N LEU A 373 17.85 1.73 16.30
CA LEU A 373 17.86 2.10 17.72
C LEU A 373 19.20 2.72 18.17
N GLY A 374 20.27 2.53 17.40
CA GLY A 374 21.57 3.19 17.63
C GLY A 374 21.66 4.62 17.08
N ASP A 375 20.76 5.02 16.17
CA ASP A 375 20.72 6.35 15.59
C ASP A 375 20.16 7.39 16.57
N LYS A 376 21.07 8.21 17.10
CA LYS A 376 20.76 9.28 18.05
C LYS A 376 19.89 10.39 17.48
N GLU A 377 19.92 10.64 16.17
CA GLU A 377 19.07 11.66 15.55
C GLU A 377 17.62 11.16 15.38
N ARG A 378 17.43 9.85 15.24
CA ARG A 378 16.11 9.21 15.16
C ARG A 378 15.48 8.96 16.52
N VAL A 379 16.25 8.43 17.49
CA VAL A 379 15.79 8.25 18.87
C VAL A 379 15.54 9.62 19.52
N GLY A 380 16.45 10.59 19.34
CA GLY A 380 16.32 11.94 19.88
C GLY A 380 16.15 11.95 21.40
N HIS A 381 14.94 12.30 21.86
CA HIS A 381 14.55 12.32 23.28
C HIS A 381 13.62 11.17 23.69
N ALA A 382 13.37 10.20 22.80
CA ALA A 382 12.51 9.06 23.10
C ALA A 382 13.08 8.18 24.21
N GLU A 383 12.24 7.84 25.19
CA GLU A 383 12.56 6.81 26.19
C GLU A 383 12.23 5.44 25.58
N LEU A 384 13.26 4.62 25.35
CA LEU A 384 13.07 3.32 24.66
C LEU A 384 12.19 2.36 25.48
N GLU A 385 12.16 2.51 26.81
CA GLU A 385 11.29 1.72 27.68
C GLU A 385 9.81 1.99 27.36
N ASP A 386 9.40 3.27 27.27
CA ASP A 386 8.05 3.66 26.84
C ASP A 386 7.69 3.10 25.45
N CYS A 387 8.64 3.10 24.52
CA CYS A 387 8.44 2.56 23.17
C CYS A 387 8.10 1.05 23.21
N TRP A 388 8.77 0.27 24.07
CA TRP A 388 8.49 -1.15 24.25
C TRP A 388 7.19 -1.39 25.06
N GLN A 389 6.89 -0.56 26.06
CA GLN A 389 5.62 -0.62 26.79
C GLN A 389 4.41 -0.37 25.87
N GLU A 390 4.51 0.60 24.95
CA GLU A 390 3.50 0.83 23.91
C GLU A 390 3.41 -0.36 22.94
N PHE A 391 4.54 -0.97 22.52
CA PHE A 391 4.55 -2.17 21.67
C PHE A 391 3.76 -3.34 22.28
N PHE A 392 3.96 -3.67 23.56
CA PHE A 392 3.20 -4.73 24.23
C PHE A 392 1.72 -4.32 24.43
N THR A 393 1.46 -3.07 24.78
CA THR A 393 0.09 -2.52 24.88
C THR A 393 -0.64 -2.60 23.54
N ALA A 394 0.07 -2.43 22.42
CA ALA A 394 -0.47 -2.53 21.08
C ALA A 394 -0.89 -3.98 20.75
N TYR A 395 -0.06 -4.99 21.05
CA TYR A 395 -0.45 -6.40 20.90
C TYR A 395 -1.63 -6.80 21.82
N ARG A 396 -1.67 -6.26 23.05
CA ARG A 396 -2.80 -6.43 23.97
C ARG A 396 -4.09 -5.83 23.39
N PHE A 397 -4.04 -4.66 22.77
CA PHE A 397 -5.20 -4.05 22.10
C PHE A 397 -5.63 -4.78 20.83
N ILE A 398 -4.68 -5.27 20.02
CA ILE A 398 -4.98 -6.05 18.82
C ILE A 398 -5.67 -7.36 19.17
N THR A 399 -5.17 -8.10 20.17
CA THR A 399 -5.68 -9.45 20.50
C THR A 399 -6.98 -9.45 21.29
N ARG A 400 -7.20 -8.46 22.16
CA ARG A 400 -8.39 -8.37 23.04
C ARG A 400 -9.74 -8.69 22.37
N PRO A 401 -10.07 -8.23 21.15
CA PRO A 401 -11.37 -8.51 20.52
C PRO A 401 -11.59 -9.99 20.12
N PHE A 402 -10.54 -10.81 20.14
CA PHE A 402 -10.58 -12.22 19.76
C PHE A 402 -9.89 -13.16 20.77
N ARG A 403 -9.53 -12.69 21.97
CA ARG A 403 -9.19 -13.55 23.12
C ARG A 403 -10.42 -14.38 23.49
N THR A 404 -10.23 -15.66 23.81
CA THR A 404 -11.35 -16.64 23.90
C THR A 404 -12.50 -16.18 24.81
N PHE A 405 -12.20 -15.59 25.96
CA PHE A 405 -13.22 -15.14 26.93
C PHE A 405 -13.85 -13.77 26.59
N ASP A 406 -13.24 -13.01 25.66
CA ASP A 406 -13.72 -11.69 25.20
C ASP A 406 -14.50 -11.78 23.86
N MET A 407 -14.49 -12.94 23.20
CA MET A 407 -15.13 -13.16 21.89
C MET A 407 -16.65 -12.99 21.95
N ASN A 408 -17.14 -11.89 21.35
CA ASN A 408 -18.56 -11.56 21.29
C ASN A 408 -19.11 -11.67 19.87
N GLY A 409 -19.94 -12.70 19.63
CA GLY A 409 -20.61 -12.94 18.34
C GLY A 409 -19.78 -13.72 17.32
N THR A 410 -20.24 -13.76 16.08
CA THR A 410 -19.61 -14.51 14.98
C THR A 410 -18.32 -13.83 14.49
N LEU A 411 -17.19 -14.19 15.11
CA LEU A 411 -15.86 -13.81 14.63
C LEU A 411 -15.54 -14.51 13.30
N LYS A 412 -15.17 -13.77 12.25
CA LYS A 412 -14.69 -14.37 10.99
C LYS A 412 -13.21 -14.82 11.06
N LEU A 413 -12.38 -14.13 11.85
CA LEU A 413 -10.93 -14.37 11.95
C LEU A 413 -10.59 -15.81 12.36
N LYS A 414 -9.79 -16.49 11.53
CA LYS A 414 -9.35 -17.88 11.68
C LYS A 414 -7.87 -17.99 12.02
N LYS A 415 -7.07 -16.99 11.63
CA LYS A 415 -5.61 -17.00 11.78
C LYS A 415 -5.11 -15.63 12.23
N PHE A 416 -4.31 -15.62 13.28
CA PHE A 416 -3.55 -14.46 13.74
C PHE A 416 -2.07 -14.80 13.71
N VAL A 417 -1.24 -13.90 13.19
CA VAL A 417 0.21 -14.08 13.14
C VAL A 417 0.92 -12.89 13.78
N CYS A 418 1.66 -13.15 14.86
CA CYS A 418 2.66 -12.25 15.41
C CYS A 418 4.03 -12.62 14.84
N ARG A 419 4.65 -11.74 14.07
CA ARG A 419 5.97 -12.00 13.48
C ARG A 419 7.13 -11.75 14.45
N ASP A 420 6.89 -10.99 15.52
CA ASP A 420 7.93 -10.59 16.48
C ASP A 420 8.28 -11.66 17.51
N VAL A 421 7.46 -12.70 17.69
CA VAL A 421 7.80 -13.91 18.50
C VAL A 421 9.11 -14.57 18.03
N LYS A 422 9.48 -14.37 16.75
CA LYS A 422 10.76 -14.86 16.19
C LYS A 422 11.99 -14.08 16.68
N ILE A 423 11.81 -12.98 17.39
CA ILE A 423 12.89 -12.19 17.99
C ILE A 423 13.10 -12.72 19.41
N CYS A 424 14.17 -13.47 19.65
CA CYS A 424 14.39 -14.20 20.91
C CYS A 424 14.32 -13.32 22.17
N ALA A 425 14.64 -12.03 22.06
CA ALA A 425 14.59 -11.07 23.17
C ALA A 425 13.16 -10.62 23.55
N LEU A 426 12.16 -10.86 22.70
CA LEU A 426 10.76 -10.49 22.93
C LEU A 426 9.87 -11.72 23.20
N GLN A 427 10.40 -12.93 23.05
CA GLN A 427 9.61 -14.16 23.04
C GLN A 427 8.89 -14.39 24.38
N GLU A 428 9.60 -14.31 25.50
CA GLU A 428 9.04 -14.60 26.84
C GLU A 428 7.85 -13.68 27.18
N GLU A 429 8.00 -12.37 26.99
CA GLU A 429 6.94 -11.38 27.25
C GLU A 429 5.77 -11.50 26.25
N LEU A 430 6.02 -11.88 24.99
CA LEU A 430 4.95 -12.14 24.01
C LEU A 430 4.18 -13.42 24.30
N ASP A 431 4.87 -14.49 24.73
CA ASP A 431 4.25 -15.77 25.11
C ASP A 431 3.34 -15.57 26.36
N GLU A 432 3.74 -14.72 27.31
CA GLU A 432 2.86 -14.27 28.41
C GLU A 432 1.65 -13.46 27.91
N GLU A 433 1.82 -12.47 27.03
CA GLU A 433 0.71 -11.67 26.48
C GLU A 433 -0.28 -12.48 25.62
N PHE A 434 0.17 -13.57 24.99
CA PHE A 434 -0.66 -14.47 24.19
C PHE A 434 -1.22 -15.67 24.96
N THR A 435 -0.80 -15.90 26.20
CA THR A 435 -1.39 -16.93 27.07
C THR A 435 -2.94 -16.80 27.18
N PRO A 436 -3.54 -15.60 27.31
CA PRO A 436 -5.01 -15.42 27.30
C PRO A 436 -5.69 -15.59 25.93
N LEU A 437 -4.94 -15.69 24.84
CA LEU A 437 -5.47 -15.99 23.51
C LEU A 437 -5.67 -17.51 23.36
N CYS A 438 -4.71 -18.30 23.85
CA CYS A 438 -4.77 -19.75 23.86
C CYS A 438 -5.86 -20.28 24.82
N LEU A 439 -6.46 -21.42 24.46
CA LEU A 439 -7.54 -22.13 25.19
C LEU A 439 -8.94 -21.47 25.17
N PRO A 440 -10.02 -22.26 25.01
CA PRO A 440 -10.16 -23.40 24.10
C PRO A 440 -10.21 -23.02 22.60
N CYS A 441 -10.45 -21.75 22.24
CA CYS A 441 -10.75 -21.38 20.85
C CYS A 441 -9.52 -21.36 19.92
N TRP A 442 -8.36 -20.96 20.43
CA TRP A 442 -7.13 -20.82 19.65
C TRP A 442 -6.05 -21.78 20.13
N ALA A 443 -5.24 -22.24 19.17
CA ALA A 443 -3.99 -22.94 19.42
C ALA A 443 -2.87 -22.32 18.59
N GLU A 444 -1.68 -22.24 19.17
CA GLU A 444 -0.46 -21.91 18.46
C GLU A 444 0.03 -23.14 17.68
N MET A 445 0.21 -23.00 16.37
CA MET A 445 0.61 -24.09 15.46
C MET A 445 2.11 -24.05 15.13
N GLU A 446 2.68 -22.85 15.11
CA GLU A 446 4.10 -22.52 14.97
C GLU A 446 4.35 -21.27 15.83
N PRO A 447 5.58 -20.96 16.29
CA PRO A 447 5.86 -19.76 17.07
C PRO A 447 5.32 -18.47 16.43
N GLY A 448 4.40 -17.82 17.14
CA GLY A 448 3.66 -16.63 16.71
C GLY A 448 2.50 -16.88 15.73
N VAL A 449 2.14 -18.12 15.41
CA VAL A 449 1.08 -18.47 14.44
C VAL A 449 -0.10 -19.14 15.15
N PHE A 450 -1.12 -18.34 15.45
CA PHE A 450 -2.32 -18.76 16.16
C PHE A 450 -3.44 -19.09 15.18
N VAL A 451 -3.99 -20.30 15.27
CA VAL A 451 -5.10 -20.79 14.43
C VAL A 451 -6.28 -21.16 15.31
N ARG A 452 -7.47 -20.68 14.92
CA ARG A 452 -8.73 -20.96 15.62
C ARG A 452 -9.18 -22.40 15.35
N GLN A 453 -9.25 -23.20 16.40
CA GLN A 453 -9.54 -24.64 16.34
C GLN A 453 -11.04 -24.96 16.45
N MET A 454 -11.78 -24.15 17.21
CA MET A 454 -13.21 -24.31 17.42
C MET A 454 -13.97 -23.09 16.89
N GLU A 455 -15.22 -23.28 16.47
CA GLU A 455 -16.14 -22.14 16.36
C GLU A 455 -16.45 -21.59 17.76
N VAL A 456 -16.85 -20.31 17.83
CA VAL A 456 -17.08 -19.61 19.10
C VAL A 456 -18.04 -20.44 19.96
N PRO A 457 -17.66 -20.87 21.17
CA PRO A 457 -18.58 -21.59 22.03
C PRO A 457 -19.82 -20.73 22.26
N ASP A 458 -21.00 -21.31 22.01
CA ASP A 458 -22.27 -20.73 22.43
C ASP A 458 -22.26 -20.68 23.97
N ARG A 459 -21.76 -19.56 24.48
CA ARG A 459 -21.82 -19.06 25.86
C ARG A 459 -21.85 -20.13 26.97
N TYR A 460 -20.76 -20.18 27.74
CA TYR A 460 -20.82 -20.59 29.15
C TYR A 460 -21.67 -19.60 29.95
N PHE A 461 -23.00 -19.72 29.83
CA PHE A 461 -24.03 -18.99 30.58
C PHE A 461 -25.08 -20.02 31.05
N GLU A 462 -24.72 -20.87 32.02
CA GLU A 462 -25.59 -21.50 33.03
C GLU A 462 -24.80 -22.55 33.84
N GLY A 463 -24.84 -22.47 35.18
CA GLY A 463 -24.22 -23.43 36.13
C GLY A 463 -22.68 -23.30 36.27
N ASP A 464 -22.06 -23.34 37.45
CA ASP A 464 -22.59 -23.59 38.80
C ASP A 464 -21.94 -22.65 39.83
N VAL A 465 -22.78 -22.07 40.70
CA VAL A 465 -22.38 -21.56 42.01
C VAL A 465 -23.41 -22.07 43.02
N GLU A 466 -23.14 -23.24 43.60
CA GLU A 466 -23.67 -23.71 44.89
C GLU A 466 -22.48 -24.03 45.82
#